data_AF-A0A529GH36-F1
#
_entry.id   AF-A0A529GH36-F1
#
_cell.length_a   1.000
_cell.length_b   1.000
_cell.length_c   1.000
_cell.angle_alpha   90.00
_cell.angle_beta   90.00
_cell.angle_gamma   90.00
#
_symmetry.space_group_name_H-M   'P 1'
#
loop_
_entity.id
_entity.type
_entity.pdbx_description
1 polymer ?
#
loop_
_entity_poly.entity_id
_entity_poly.type
_entity_poly.pdbx_seq_one_letter_code
_entity_poly.pdbx_strand_id
1 'polypeptide(L)'
;MSFALHIAQLRAADEPVSLEGACDSACTLYLSLPVEQLCVTPQASFGFHLPYGVGARQNAVAANYLISQYPDWVRQWIDEHGGLTHTIVRMEADEAAKHLPLCGVLA
;
A
#
# COMPACT_ATOMS: atom_id res chain seq x y z
N MET A 1 -15.26 7.40 2.54
CA MET A 1 -15.27 6.28 1.58
C MET A 1 -14.34 5.20 2.10
N SER A 2 -14.70 3.92 1.97
CA SER A 2 -13.76 2.82 2.24
C SER A 2 -12.66 2.82 1.18
N PHE A 3 -11.37 2.71 1.58
CA PHE A 3 -10.24 2.64 0.64
C PHE A 3 -10.46 1.55 -0.42
N ALA A 4 -10.93 0.37 0.00
CA ALA A 4 -11.20 -0.75 -0.90
C ALA A 4 -12.20 -0.42 -2.03
N LEU A 5 -13.25 0.34 -1.71
CA LEU A 5 -14.24 0.75 -2.72
C LEU A 5 -13.65 1.76 -3.70
N HIS A 6 -12.85 2.71 -3.21
CA HIS A 6 -12.21 3.70 -4.06
C HIS A 6 -11.19 3.06 -5.00
N ILE A 7 -10.36 2.16 -4.47
CA ILE A 7 -9.38 1.40 -5.26
C ILE A 7 -10.08 0.55 -6.33
N ALA A 8 -11.22 -0.07 -6.01
CA ALA A 8 -11.99 -0.82 -6.99
C ALA A 8 -12.52 0.08 -8.12
N GLN A 9 -12.97 1.30 -7.79
CA GLN A 9 -13.40 2.30 -8.79
C GLN A 9 -12.25 2.74 -9.68
N LEU A 10 -11.10 3.12 -9.10
CA LEU A 10 -9.91 3.54 -9.83
C LEU A 10 -9.41 2.44 -10.77
N ARG A 11 -9.32 1.19 -10.27
CA ARG A 11 -8.92 0.03 -11.07
C ARG A 11 -9.84 -0.19 -12.26
N ALA A 12 -11.16 -0.11 -12.05
CA ALA A 12 -12.14 -0.33 -13.09
C ALA A 12 -12.15 0.80 -14.13
N ALA A 13 -11.77 2.02 -13.74
CA ALA A 13 -11.68 3.19 -14.60
C ALA A 13 -10.34 3.31 -15.34
N ASP A 14 -9.35 2.47 -15.02
CA ASP A 14 -7.95 2.61 -15.47
C ASP A 14 -7.39 4.01 -15.16
N GLU A 15 -7.80 4.57 -14.02
CA GLU A 15 -7.46 5.94 -13.64
C GLU A 15 -6.02 5.99 -13.07
N PRO A 16 -5.12 6.82 -13.64
CA PRO A 16 -3.76 6.95 -13.12
C PRO A 16 -3.76 7.57 -11.71
N VAL A 17 -2.94 7.00 -10.83
CA VAL A 17 -2.81 7.43 -9.43
C VAL A 17 -1.36 7.76 -9.11
N SER A 18 -1.14 9.02 -8.72
CA SER A 18 0.12 9.51 -8.17
C SER A 18 0.11 9.40 -6.65
N LEU A 19 1.00 8.58 -6.10
CA LEU A 19 1.18 8.44 -4.66
C LEU A 19 2.21 9.44 -4.16
N GLU A 20 1.77 10.38 -3.35
CA GLU A 20 2.58 11.46 -2.77
C GLU A 20 2.34 11.53 -1.26
N GLY A 21 3.41 11.80 -0.50
CA GLY A 21 3.35 11.93 0.95
C GLY A 21 3.13 10.60 1.67
N ALA A 22 2.73 10.68 2.94
CA ALA A 22 2.54 9.50 3.79
C ALA A 22 1.21 8.80 3.52
N CYS A 23 1.29 7.49 3.30
CA CYS A 23 0.15 6.60 3.09
C CYS A 23 0.23 5.44 4.10
N ASP A 24 -0.41 5.63 5.25
CA ASP A 24 -0.33 4.68 6.37
C ASP A 24 -1.59 3.79 6.48
N SER A 25 -1.44 2.64 7.15
CA SER A 25 -2.55 1.73 7.48
C SER A 25 -3.28 1.27 6.21
N ALA A 26 -4.62 1.41 6.16
CA ALA A 26 -5.44 1.03 5.01
C ALA A 26 -5.19 1.86 3.75
N CYS A 27 -4.52 3.02 3.84
CA CYS A 27 -4.13 3.77 2.64
C CYS A 27 -3.20 2.93 1.75
N THR A 28 -2.27 2.17 2.34
CA THR A 28 -1.30 1.35 1.59
C THR A 28 -1.96 0.35 0.61
N LEU A 29 -3.26 0.08 0.75
CA LEU A 29 -4.03 -0.69 -0.22
C LEU A 29 -3.98 -0.10 -1.65
N TYR A 30 -3.70 1.19 -1.84
CA TYR A 30 -3.50 1.74 -3.20
C TYR A 30 -2.36 1.05 -3.95
N LEU A 31 -1.37 0.49 -3.25
CA LEU A 31 -0.31 -0.32 -3.85
C LEU A 31 -0.82 -1.61 -4.52
N SER A 32 -2.10 -1.97 -4.31
CA SER A 32 -2.75 -3.09 -5.01
C SER A 32 -3.17 -2.76 -6.44
N LEU A 33 -3.21 -1.48 -6.83
CA LEU A 33 -3.52 -1.09 -8.21
C LEU A 33 -2.45 -1.64 -9.17
N PRO A 34 -2.79 -1.87 -10.46
CA PRO A 34 -1.81 -2.29 -11.45
C PRO A 34 -0.63 -1.30 -11.50
N VAL A 35 0.59 -1.81 -11.71
CA VAL A 35 1.81 -1.00 -11.71
C VAL A 35 1.73 0.10 -12.77
N GLU A 36 1.06 -0.18 -13.88
CA GLU A 36 0.85 0.72 -15.01
C GLU A 36 -0.07 1.90 -14.68
N GLN A 37 -0.90 1.77 -13.64
CA GLN A 37 -1.77 2.83 -13.12
C GLN A 37 -1.11 3.64 -11.99
N LEU A 38 0.05 3.20 -11.48
CA LEU A 38 0.68 3.79 -10.30
C LEU A 38 1.96 4.53 -10.67
N CYS A 39 2.20 5.65 -10.00
CA CYS A 39 3.54 6.21 -9.85
C CYS A 39 3.76 6.70 -8.42
N VAL A 40 5.01 6.82 -8.00
CA VAL A 40 5.39 7.37 -6.68
C VAL A 40 6.20 8.65 -6.83
N THR A 41 5.96 9.63 -5.96
CA THR A 41 6.83 10.81 -5.86
C THR A 41 7.97 10.54 -4.88
N PRO A 42 9.08 11.32 -4.92
CA PRO A 42 10.16 11.18 -3.94
C PRO A 42 9.76 11.49 -2.49
N GLN A 43 8.57 12.06 -2.25
CA GLN A 43 8.03 12.33 -0.92
C GLN A 43 7.09 11.22 -0.42
N ALA A 44 6.85 10.19 -1.22
CA ALA A 44 5.96 9.09 -0.86
C ALA A 44 6.57 8.23 0.27
N SER A 45 5.73 7.78 1.18
CA SER A 45 6.10 6.73 2.14
C SER A 45 4.89 5.88 2.51
N PHE A 46 5.14 4.61 2.83
CA PHE A 46 4.08 3.63 3.08
C PHE A 46 4.27 2.97 4.44
N GLY A 47 3.32 3.20 5.35
CA GLY A 47 3.38 2.69 6.71
C GLY A 47 2.52 1.45 6.92
N PHE A 48 3.16 0.34 7.24
CA PHE A 48 2.52 -0.96 7.46
C PHE A 48 2.51 -1.32 8.95
N HIS A 49 1.36 -1.77 9.45
CA HIS A 49 1.22 -2.30 10.81
C HIS A 49 -0.06 -3.16 10.92
N LEU A 50 -0.19 -3.89 12.03
CA LEU A 50 -1.39 -4.63 12.37
C LEU A 50 -2.57 -3.68 12.67
N PRO A 51 -3.78 -3.97 12.17
CA PRO A 51 -4.99 -3.28 12.57
C PRO A 51 -5.25 -3.39 14.07
N TYR A 52 -5.84 -2.35 14.64
CA TYR A 52 -6.22 -2.29 16.05
C TYR A 52 -7.55 -1.54 16.24
N GLY A 53 -8.12 -1.61 17.45
CA GLY A 53 -9.28 -0.79 17.84
C GLY A 53 -10.67 -1.41 17.67
N VAL A 54 -10.80 -2.62 17.07
CA VAL A 54 -12.12 -3.24 16.80
C VAL A 54 -12.29 -4.67 17.38
N GLY A 55 -11.30 -5.16 18.14
CA GLY A 55 -11.29 -6.48 18.78
C GLY A 55 -10.37 -7.48 18.10
N ALA A 56 -9.83 -8.44 18.85
CA ALA A 56 -8.78 -9.35 18.38
C ALA A 56 -9.16 -10.12 17.10
N ARG A 57 -10.40 -10.65 17.04
CA ARG A 57 -10.88 -11.39 15.88
C ARG A 57 -11.02 -10.50 14.65
N GLN A 58 -11.59 -9.30 14.82
CA GLN A 58 -11.81 -8.33 13.75
C GLN A 58 -10.47 -7.79 13.23
N ASN A 59 -9.51 -7.53 14.13
CA ASN A 59 -8.15 -7.13 13.76
C ASN A 59 -7.45 -8.21 12.93
N ALA A 60 -7.59 -9.50 13.30
CA ALA A 60 -7.01 -10.61 12.55
C ALA A 60 -7.62 -10.73 11.14
N VAL A 61 -8.96 -10.59 11.03
CA VAL A 61 -9.63 -10.58 9.73
C VAL A 61 -9.16 -9.40 8.87
N ALA A 62 -9.03 -8.21 9.46
CA ALA A 62 -8.53 -7.03 8.77
C ALA A 62 -7.06 -7.19 8.33
N ALA A 63 -6.20 -7.78 9.17
CA ALA A 63 -4.81 -8.04 8.83
C ALA A 63 -4.67 -8.99 7.64
N ASN A 64 -5.42 -10.10 7.67
CA ASN A 64 -5.47 -11.06 6.57
C ASN A 64 -6.00 -10.41 5.28
N TYR A 65 -7.01 -9.54 5.41
CA TYR A 65 -7.51 -8.79 4.26
C TYR A 65 -6.42 -7.89 3.68
N LEU A 66 -5.73 -7.05 4.48
CA LEU A 66 -4.65 -6.18 4.01
C LEU A 66 -3.58 -6.96 3.23
N ILE A 67 -3.03 -8.01 3.83
CA ILE A 67 -1.99 -8.86 3.21
C ILE A 67 -2.48 -9.50 1.90
N SER A 68 -3.75 -9.91 1.83
CA SER A 68 -4.32 -10.52 0.62
C SER A 68 -4.43 -9.56 -0.56
N GLN A 69 -4.49 -8.24 -0.32
CA GLN A 69 -4.62 -7.25 -1.38
C GLN A 69 -3.27 -6.80 -1.95
N TYR A 70 -2.21 -6.87 -1.15
CA TYR A 70 -0.90 -6.39 -1.58
C TYR A 70 -0.34 -7.20 -2.76
N PRO A 71 0.44 -6.59 -3.66
CA PRO A 71 1.21 -7.35 -4.65
C PRO A 71 2.37 -8.12 -3.96
N ASP A 72 2.95 -9.09 -4.67
CA ASP A 72 4.02 -9.94 -4.12
C ASP A 72 5.20 -9.14 -3.57
N TRP A 73 5.60 -8.07 -4.27
CA TRP A 73 6.75 -7.25 -3.86
C TRP A 73 6.52 -6.52 -2.53
N VAL A 74 5.28 -6.10 -2.23
CA VAL A 74 4.94 -5.50 -0.93
C VAL A 74 4.92 -6.56 0.16
N ARG A 75 4.34 -7.75 -0.12
CA ARG A 75 4.35 -8.87 0.84
C ARG A 75 5.77 -9.27 1.20
N GLN A 76 6.63 -9.44 0.19
CA GLN A 76 8.03 -9.78 0.38
C GLN A 76 8.76 -8.71 1.19
N TRP A 77 8.57 -7.42 0.86
CA TRP A 77 9.18 -6.34 1.63
C TRP A 77 8.71 -6.36 3.10
N ILE A 78 7.42 -6.57 3.37
CA ILE A 78 6.89 -6.69 4.74
C ILE A 78 7.57 -7.86 5.48
N ASP A 79 7.70 -9.02 4.84
CA ASP A 79 8.32 -10.21 5.44
C ASP A 79 9.82 -9.99 5.72
N GLU A 80 10.54 -9.35 4.81
CA GLU A 80 11.95 -8.96 4.98
C GLU A 80 12.16 -7.98 6.14
N HIS A 81 11.12 -7.23 6.52
CA HIS A 81 11.13 -6.29 7.64
C HIS A 81 10.48 -6.85 8.92
N GLY A 82 10.30 -8.18 9.01
CA GLY A 82 9.83 -8.86 10.23
C GLY A 82 8.32 -8.99 10.36
N GLY A 83 7.57 -8.73 9.29
CA GLY A 83 6.12 -8.87 9.24
C GLY A 83 5.35 -7.71 9.88
N LEU A 84 4.02 -7.80 9.85
CA LEU A 84 3.17 -6.81 10.49
C LEU A 84 3.23 -6.93 12.02
N THR A 85 3.56 -5.83 12.68
CA THR A 85 3.49 -5.70 14.15
C THR A 85 2.61 -4.51 14.54
N HIS A 86 2.44 -4.25 15.85
CA HIS A 86 1.79 -3.02 16.31
C HIS A 86 2.65 -1.76 16.16
N THR A 87 3.94 -1.91 15.87
CA THR A 87 4.83 -0.81 15.49
C THR A 87 4.78 -0.63 13.99
N ILE A 88 4.65 0.62 13.55
CA ILE A 88 4.66 0.96 12.13
C ILE A 88 6.06 0.73 11.56
N VAL A 89 6.13 -0.03 10.48
CA VAL A 89 7.31 -0.14 9.63
C VAL A 89 7.05 0.64 8.35
N ARG A 90 8.07 1.35 7.85
CA ARG A 90 7.92 2.29 6.75
C ARG A 90 8.78 1.91 5.58
N MET A 91 8.15 1.84 4.41
CA MET A 91 8.79 1.75 3.11
C MET A 91 8.89 3.16 2.55
N GLU A 92 10.11 3.60 2.26
CA GLU A 92 10.36 4.92 1.69
C GLU A 92 10.22 4.90 0.15
N ALA A 93 10.11 6.08 -0.46
CA ALA A 93 9.89 6.22 -1.90
C ALA A 93 10.93 5.48 -2.76
N ASP A 94 12.19 5.45 -2.35
CA ASP A 94 13.28 4.80 -3.08
C ASP A 94 13.17 3.27 -3.08
N GLU A 95 12.59 2.69 -2.03
CA GLU A 95 12.29 1.27 -1.97
C GLU A 95 11.08 0.91 -2.84
N ALA A 96 10.01 1.72 -2.78
CA ALA A 96 8.85 1.55 -3.64
C ALA A 96 9.20 1.75 -5.14
N ALA A 97 10.11 2.68 -5.44
CA ALA A 97 10.57 2.98 -6.79
C ALA A 97 11.38 1.83 -7.44
N LYS A 98 11.75 0.78 -6.69
CA LYS A 98 12.28 -0.47 -7.27
C LYS A 98 11.21 -1.26 -8.04
N HIS A 99 9.93 -0.99 -7.77
CA HIS A 99 8.78 -1.70 -8.32
C HIS A 99 7.79 -0.80 -9.05
N LEU A 100 7.78 0.50 -8.76
CA LEU A 100 6.87 1.48 -9.33
C LEU A 100 7.65 2.59 -10.06
N PRO A 101 7.10 3.17 -11.15
CA PRO A 101 7.73 4.31 -11.81
C PRO A 101 7.67 5.56 -10.93
N LEU A 102 8.64 6.46 -11.12
CA LEU A 102 8.60 7.79 -10.50
C LEU A 102 7.61 8.68 -11.26
N CYS A 103 6.78 9.42 -10.51
CA CYS A 103 5.84 10.36 -11.12
C CYS A 103 6.57 11.46 -11.90
N GLY A 104 6.02 11.84 -13.05
CA GLY A 104 6.60 12.88 -13.91
C GLY A 104 7.84 12.46 -14.69
N VAL A 105 8.34 11.23 -14.50
CA VAL A 105 9.24 10.58 -15.45
C VAL A 105 8.34 9.90 -16.48
N LEU A 106 8.06 10.62 -17.57
CA LEU A 106 7.43 10.00 -18.74
C LEU A 106 8.34 8.86 -19.21
N ALA A 107 7.78 7.65 -19.32
CA ALA A 107 8.38 6.57 -20.08
C ALA A 107 8.42 6.94 -21.57
#